data_AF-A2ASR5-F1
#
_entry.id   AF-A2ASR5-F1
#
_cell.length_a   1.000
_cell.length_b   1.000
_cell.length_c   1.000
_cell.angle_alpha   90.00
_cell.angle_beta   90.00
_cell.angle_gamma   90.00
#
_symmetry.space_group_name_H-M   'P 1'
#
loop_
_entity.id
_entity.type
_entity.pdbx_description
1 polymer ?
#
loop_
_entity_poly.entity_id
_entity_poly.type
_entity_poly.pdbx_seq_one_letter_code
_entity_poly.pdbx_strand_id
1 'polypeptide(L)' 'MHRTTRIKITELNPHLMCVLCGGYFIDATTIIECLHSFCKTCIVRYLETSKYCPICDVQVHKTRPLLNIRSDKTL' A
#
# COMPACT_ATOMS: atom_id res chain seq x y z
N MET A 1 -33.91 -3.67 5.42
CA MET A 1 -33.53 -5.07 5.13
C MET A 1 -32.02 -5.13 4.91
N HIS A 2 -31.24 -5.60 5.89
CA HIS A 2 -29.82 -5.86 5.65
C HIS A 2 -29.68 -7.16 4.86
N ARG A 3 -29.24 -7.04 3.61
CA ARG A 3 -28.99 -8.18 2.74
C ARG A 3 -27.61 -8.74 3.06
N THR A 4 -27.56 -9.87 3.76
CA THR A 4 -26.30 -10.56 4.07
C THR A 4 -25.74 -11.18 2.79
N THR A 5 -24.58 -10.69 2.35
CA THR A 5 -23.83 -11.24 1.21
C THR A 5 -22.59 -11.95 1.73
N ARG A 6 -22.31 -13.14 1.18
CA ARG A 6 -21.09 -13.91 1.48
C ARG A 6 -20.19 -13.82 0.25
N ILE A 7 -18.99 -13.30 0.45
CA ILE A 7 -17.95 -13.17 -0.58
C ILE A 7 -16.76 -14.01 -0.12
N LYS A 8 -16.11 -14.72 -1.05
CA LYS A 8 -14.89 -15.46 -0.73
C LYS A 8 -13.77 -14.47 -0.47
N ILE A 9 -13.02 -14.66 0.62
CA ILE A 9 -11.89 -13.78 0.96
C ILE A 9 -10.86 -13.67 -0.17
N THR A 10 -10.67 -14.75 -0.94
CA THR A 10 -9.77 -14.79 -2.10
C THR A 10 -10.13 -13.79 -3.20
N GLU A 11 -11.39 -13.38 -3.30
CA GLU A 11 -11.83 -12.34 -4.25
C GLU A 11 -11.44 -10.93 -3.75
N LEU A 12 -11.24 -10.76 -2.44
CA LEU A 12 -10.83 -9.50 -1.83
C LEU A 12 -9.30 -9.38 -1.69
N ASN A 13 -8.57 -10.50 -1.66
CA ASN A 13 -7.13 -10.54 -1.49
C ASN A 13 -6.34 -9.55 -2.39
N PRO A 14 -6.63 -9.38 -3.69
CA PRO A 14 -5.92 -8.41 -4.54
C PRO A 14 -5.98 -6.97 -4.03
N HIS A 15 -6.98 -6.64 -3.21
CA HIS A 15 -7.18 -5.32 -2.63
C HIS A 15 -6.64 -5.18 -1.20
N LEU A 16 -6.22 -6.29 -0.57
CA LEU A 16 -5.81 -6.34 0.84
C LEU A 16 -4.36 -6.80 1.03
N MET A 17 -3.67 -7.17 -0.07
CA MET A 17 -2.33 -7.72 -0.03
C MET A 17 -1.26 -6.71 -0.42
N CYS A 18 -0.16 -6.72 0.33
CA CYS A 18 1.04 -5.96 0.06
C CYS A 18 1.94 -6.70 -0.93
N VAL A 19 2.20 -6.09 -2.08
CA VAL A 19 3.06 -6.68 -3.12
C VAL A 19 4.53 -6.84 -2.68
N LEU A 20 4.99 -6.06 -1.69
CA LEU A 20 6.38 -6.12 -1.21
C LEU A 20 6.67 -7.34 -0.31
N CYS A 21 5.67 -7.84 0.42
CA CYS A 21 5.84 -9.00 1.31
C CYS A 21 4.97 -10.21 0.93
N GLY A 22 4.02 -10.05 0.03
CA GLY A 22 3.06 -11.10 -0.36
C GLY A 22 1.99 -11.41 0.70
N GLY A 23 1.99 -10.73 1.85
CA GLY A 23 1.00 -10.88 2.91
C GLY A 23 -0.06 -9.78 2.90
N TYR A 24 -0.99 -9.82 3.85
CA TYR A 24 -1.96 -8.73 4.05
C TYR A 24 -1.27 -7.44 4.52
N PHE A 25 -1.93 -6.30 4.30
CA PHE A 25 -1.47 -5.02 4.83
C PHE A 25 -1.41 -5.03 6.36
N ILE A 26 -0.25 -4.64 6.90
CA ILE A 26 -0.06 -4.35 8.33
C ILE A 26 0.39 -2.90 8.43
N ASP A 27 -0.37 -2.09 9.16
CA ASP A 27 -0.25 -0.63 9.18
C ASP A 27 -0.21 -0.07 7.74
N ALA A 28 -1.31 -0.19 7.01
CA ALA A 28 -1.41 0.24 5.62
C ALA A 28 -0.87 1.67 5.46
N THR A 29 0.03 1.83 4.49
CA THR A 29 0.72 3.08 4.19
C THR A 29 0.68 3.32 2.69
N THR A 30 0.07 4.43 2.31
CA THR A 30 -0.26 4.77 0.92
C THR A 30 0.66 5.88 0.42
N ILE A 31 1.19 5.71 -0.79
CA ILE A 31 1.92 6.76 -1.53
C ILE A 31 0.90 7.77 -2.06
N ILE A 32 1.06 9.05 -1.74
CA ILE A 32 0.08 10.10 -2.10
C ILE A 32 -0.03 10.28 -3.62
N GLU A 33 1.10 10.25 -4.33
CA GLU A 33 1.18 10.57 -5.76
C GLU A 33 0.45 9.57 -6.66
N CYS A 34 0.30 8.31 -6.23
CA CYS A 34 -0.32 7.25 -7.06
C CYS A 34 -1.35 6.38 -6.33
N LEU A 35 -1.61 6.64 -5.05
CA LEU A 35 -2.56 5.88 -4.23
C LEU A 35 -2.30 4.37 -4.13
N HIS A 36 -1.04 3.95 -4.30
CA HIS A 36 -0.64 2.56 -4.05
C HIS A 36 -0.29 2.35 -2.58
N SER A 37 -0.85 1.29 -1.99
CA SER A 37 -0.71 0.96 -0.57
C SER A 37 0.23 -0.23 -0.34
N PHE A 38 0.91 -0.20 0.79
CA PHE A 38 1.88 -1.20 1.25
C PHE A 38 1.85 -1.29 2.78
N CYS A 39 2.47 -2.32 3.37
CA CYS A 39 2.72 -2.29 4.82
C CYS A 39 3.70 -1.17 5.17
N LYS A 40 3.51 -0.50 6.31
CA LYS A 40 4.40 0.59 6.79
C LYS A 40 5.87 0.21 6.75
N THR A 41 6.23 -0.92 7.34
CA THR A 41 7.63 -1.38 7.42
C THR A 41 8.20 -1.74 6.04
N CYS A 42 7.37 -2.26 5.14
CA CYS A 42 7.78 -2.65 3.81
C CYS A 42 8.13 -1.41 2.97
N ILE A 43 7.22 -0.43 2.91
CA ILE A 43 7.45 0.75 2.08
C ILE A 43 8.52 1.67 2.65
N VAL A 44 8.63 1.80 3.97
CA VAL A 44 9.71 2.59 4.59
C VAL A 44 11.08 2.01 4.23
N ARG A 45 11.28 0.70 4.39
CA ARG A 45 12.54 0.03 4.01
C ARG A 45 12.84 0.13 2.52
N TYR A 46 11.84 -0.06 1.67
CA TYR A 46 12.02 0.06 0.22
C TYR A 46 12.48 1.47 -0.18
N LEU A 47 11.90 2.52 0.43
CA LEU A 47 12.22 3.91 0.13
C LEU A 47 13.57 4.39 0.68
N GLU A 48 14.29 3.56 1.44
CA GLU A 48 15.69 3.80 1.80
C GLU A 48 16.62 3.67 0.57
N THR A 49 16.22 2.87 -0.42
CA THR A 49 17.04 2.56 -1.61
C THR A 49 16.44 3.07 -2.92
N SER A 50 15.14 3.41 -2.94
CA SER A 50 14.43 3.89 -4.13
C SER A 50 13.55 5.10 -3.82
N LYS A 51 13.27 5.90 -4.85
CA LYS A 51 12.36 7.05 -4.79
C LYS A 51 11.13 6.87 -5.67
N TYR A 52 10.91 5.68 -6.21
CA TYR A 52 9.87 5.37 -7.18
C TYR A 52 8.90 4.33 -6.62
N CYS A 53 7.63 4.40 -6.99
CA CYS A 53 6.63 3.43 -6.54
C CYS A 53 6.98 2.01 -7.00
N PRO A 54 6.95 0.98 -6.11
CA PRO A 54 7.21 -0.41 -6.48
C PRO A 54 6.25 -1.02 -7.54
N ILE A 55 5.12 -0.37 -7.81
CA ILE A 55 4.06 -0.90 -8.70
C ILE A 55 4.05 -0.19 -10.06
N CYS A 56 4.16 1.14 -10.06
CA CYS A 56 3.96 1.94 -11.28
C CYS A 56 5.13 2.88 -11.63
N ASP A 57 6.24 2.78 -10.89
CA ASP A 57 7.44 3.59 -11.10
C ASP A 57 7.24 5.11 -11.09
N VAL A 58 6.11 5.61 -10.57
CA VAL A 58 5.95 7.05 -10.36
C VAL A 58 6.94 7.52 -9.29
N GLN A 59 7.56 8.68 -9.49
CA GLN A 59 8.45 9.25 -8.48
C GLN A 59 7.64 9.70 -7.25
N VAL A 60 7.92 9.10 -6.09
CA VAL A 60 7.24 9.40 -4.82
C VAL A 60 7.56 10.81 -4.35
N HIS A 61 8.83 11.20 -4.43
CA HIS A 61 9.32 12.54 -4.12
C HIS A 61 10.74 12.72 -4.67
N LYS A 62 11.12 13.93 -5.09
CA LYS A 62 12.45 14.22 -5.69
C LYS A 62 13.65 13.84 -4.79
N THR A 63 13.58 14.21 -3.50
CA THR A 63 14.68 14.00 -2.54
C THR A 63 14.31 13.11 -1.36
N ARG A 64 13.15 13.32 -0.73
CA ARG A 64 12.72 12.69 0.53
C ARG A 64 11.41 11.90 0.37
N PRO A 65 11.45 10.66 -0.13
CA PRO A 65 10.23 9.88 -0.43
C PRO A 65 9.31 9.65 0.79
N LEU A 66 9.85 9.60 2.01
CA LEU A 66 9.06 9.46 3.23
C LEU A 66 8.11 10.63 3.52
N LEU A 67 8.28 11.79 2.87
CA LEU A 67 7.36 12.93 3.02
C LEU A 67 6.02 12.73 2.29
N ASN A 68 5.98 11.82 1.30
CA ASN A 68 4.83 11.59 0.43
C ASN A 68 4.17 10.22 0.63
N ILE A 69 4.31 9.66 1.84
CA ILE A 69 3.56 8.49 2.28
C ILE A 69 2.69 8.83 3.49
N ARG A 70 1.49 8.24 3.61
CA ARG A 70 0.57 8.45 4.73
C ARG A 70 0.02 7.13 5.22
N SER A 71 -0.20 7.03 6.53
CA SER A 71 -0.96 5.92 7.08
C SER A 71 -2.38 5.98 6.56
N ASP A 72 -2.85 4.85 6.03
CA ASP A 72 -4.21 4.66 5.59
C ASP A 72 -5.01 4.05 6.74
N LYS A 73 -6.01 4.78 7.22
CA LYS A 73 -6.88 4.34 8.32
C LYS A 73 -8.14 3.63 7.80
N THR A 74 -8.33 3.60 6.49
CA THR A 74 -9.51 2.99 5.86
C THR A 74 -9.25 1.57 5.36
N LEU A 75 -7.97 1.19 5.29
CA LEU A 75 -7.45 -0.12 4.92
C LEU A 75 -6.99 -0.92 6.14
#